data_AF-A0A2U1MM66-F1
#
_entry.id   AF-A0A2U1MM66-F1
#
_cell.length_a   1.000
_cell.length_b   1.000
_cell.length_c   1.000
_cell.angle_alpha   90.00
_cell.angle_beta   90.00
_cell.angle_gamma   90.00
#
_symmetry.space_group_name_H-M   'P 1'
#
loop_
_entity.id
_entity.type
_entity.pdbx_description
1 polymer ?
#
loop_
_entity_poly.entity_id
_entity_poly.type
_entity_poly.pdbx_seq_one_letter_code
_entity_poly.pdbx_strand_id
1 'polypeptide(L)'
;MGVRSLWANMKKTLGILVGLFHLSVRPPQRLYKGLRMGNIETVFSSSIAAVFFAAFVVAGTMWYGSATTPIELFGPTRYQWDQGYFQQEIYRRVSAGLAEIKVYQKLGLKFLKN
;
A
#
# COMPACT_ATOMS: atom_id res chain seq x y z
N MET A 1 -14.94 -0.76 -15.55
CA MET A 1 -13.88 0.23 -15.23
C MET A 1 -13.58 0.14 -13.73
N GLY A 2 -12.37 -0.29 -13.34
CA GLY A 2 -12.05 -0.53 -11.92
C GLY A 2 -11.70 0.76 -11.16
N VAL A 3 -11.91 0.76 -9.84
CA VAL A 3 -11.63 1.88 -8.91
C VAL A 3 -10.19 2.41 -9.04
N ARG A 4 -9.21 1.54 -9.34
CA ARG A 4 -7.81 1.93 -9.58
C ARG A 4 -7.63 2.81 -10.83
N SER A 5 -8.37 2.51 -11.90
CA SER A 5 -8.32 3.28 -13.15
C SER A 5 -8.93 4.68 -12.97
N LEU A 6 -10.00 4.79 -12.19
CA LEU A 6 -10.61 6.08 -11.83
C LEU A 6 -9.64 6.98 -11.05
N TRP A 7 -8.97 6.43 -10.04
CA TRP A 7 -7.97 7.17 -9.26
C TRP A 7 -6.76 7.61 -10.08
N ALA A 8 -6.27 6.75 -10.98
CA ALA A 8 -5.14 7.08 -11.85
C ALA A 8 -5.50 8.23 -12.80
N ASN A 9 -6.69 8.19 -13.41
CA ASN A 9 -7.18 9.25 -14.28
C ASN A 9 -7.40 10.55 -13.51
N MET A 10 -7.93 10.49 -12.29
CA MET A 10 -8.13 11.68 -11.45
C MET A 10 -6.81 12.40 -11.14
N LYS A 11 -5.78 11.68 -10.67
CA LYS A 11 -4.46 12.26 -10.38
C LYS A 11 -3.84 12.90 -11.63
N LYS A 12 -3.92 12.21 -12.76
CA LYS A 12 -3.39 12.69 -14.05
C LYS A 12 -4.09 13.97 -14.50
N THR A 13 -5.43 13.97 -14.50
CA THR A 13 -6.22 15.14 -14.92
C THR A 13 -5.96 16.33 -14.02
N LEU A 14 -5.91 16.14 -12.70
CA LEU A 14 -5.62 17.21 -11.76
C LEU A 14 -4.21 17.79 -11.96
N GLY A 15 -3.20 16.94 -12.20
CA GLY A 15 -1.84 17.39 -12.48
C GLY A 15 -1.75 18.28 -13.73
N ILE A 16 -2.47 17.92 -14.80
CA ILE A 16 -2.54 18.73 -16.02
C ILE A 16 -3.22 20.07 -15.74
N LEU A 17 -4.36 20.07 -15.04
CA LEU A 17 -5.09 21.30 -14.71
C LEU A 17 -4.26 22.25 -13.84
N VAL A 18 -3.59 21.73 -12.81
CA VAL A 18 -2.71 22.51 -11.93
C VAL A 18 -1.48 23.04 -12.71
N GLY A 19 -0.91 22.23 -13.60
CA GLY A 19 0.17 22.66 -14.49
C GLY A 19 -0.25 23.82 -15.41
N LEU A 20 -1.41 23.71 -16.07
CA LEU A 20 -1.96 24.78 -16.90
C LEU A 20 -2.26 26.04 -16.08
N PHE A 21 -2.78 25.89 -14.86
CA PHE A 21 -2.99 27.01 -13.96
C PHE A 21 -1.68 27.75 -13.64
N HIS A 22 -0.61 27.03 -13.28
CA HIS A 22 0.69 27.64 -12.98
C HIS A 22 1.36 28.30 -14.20
N LEU A 23 1.07 27.84 -15.41
CA LEU A 23 1.52 28.51 -16.65
C LEU A 23 0.71 29.77 -16.96
N SER A 24 -0.58 29.78 -16.61
CA SER A 24 -1.51 30.86 -16.98
C SER A 24 -1.54 32.00 -15.97
N VAL A 25 -1.19 31.75 -14.71
CA VAL A 25 -1.40 32.69 -13.60
C VAL A 25 -0.09 33.04 -12.91
N ARG A 26 0.21 34.35 -12.82
CA ARG A 26 1.38 34.86 -12.08
C ARG A 26 1.15 34.80 -10.56
N PRO A 27 2.21 34.58 -9.75
CA PRO A 27 2.09 34.56 -8.30
C PRO A 27 1.59 35.90 -7.71
N PRO A 28 0.69 35.87 -6.72
CA PRO A 28 0.31 37.06 -5.96
C PRO A 28 1.50 37.69 -5.22
N GLN A 29 1.54 39.03 -5.17
CA GLN A 29 2.68 39.78 -4.62
C GLN A 29 3.03 39.42 -3.16
N ARG A 30 2.00 39.14 -2.33
CA ARG A 30 2.19 38.74 -0.93
C ARG A 30 2.95 37.42 -0.81
N LEU A 31 2.60 36.43 -1.64
CA LEU A 31 3.25 35.12 -1.65
C LEU A 31 4.65 35.20 -2.26
N TYR A 32 4.80 35.95 -3.35
CA TYR A 32 6.11 36.13 -4.00
C TYR A 32 7.16 36.69 -3.03
N LYS A 33 6.79 37.72 -2.26
CA LYS A 33 7.66 38.30 -1.23
C LYS A 33 7.79 37.41 0.01
N GLY A 34 6.68 36.91 0.53
CA GLY A 34 6.66 36.13 1.78
C GLY A 34 7.45 34.82 1.66
N LEU A 35 7.39 34.15 0.52
CA LEU A 35 8.12 32.91 0.25
C LEU A 35 9.47 33.14 -0.43
N ARG A 36 9.86 34.39 -0.69
CA ARG A 36 11.11 34.76 -1.39
C ARG A 36 11.29 34.02 -2.73
N MET A 37 10.23 33.96 -3.55
CA MET A 37 10.18 33.14 -4.78
C MET A 37 11.22 33.52 -5.86
N GLY A 38 11.91 34.66 -5.73
CA GLY A 38 13.04 35.03 -6.59
C GLY A 38 14.38 34.35 -6.21
N ASN A 39 14.47 33.69 -5.06
CA ASN A 39 15.66 32.95 -4.62
C ASN A 39 15.47 31.45 -4.89
N ILE A 40 16.38 30.84 -5.66
CA ILE A 40 16.35 29.42 -6.00
C ILE A 40 16.45 28.50 -4.77
N GLU A 41 17.10 28.95 -3.69
CA GLU A 41 17.21 28.17 -2.45
C GLU A 41 15.85 27.85 -1.85
N THR A 42 14.82 28.65 -2.12
CA THR A 42 13.44 28.39 -1.64
C THR A 42 12.82 27.19 -2.36
N VAL A 43 13.08 27.06 -3.67
CA VAL A 43 12.69 25.89 -4.46
C VAL A 43 13.46 24.67 -3.99
N PHE A 44 14.75 24.82 -3.70
CA PHE A 44 15.59 23.74 -3.20
C PHE A 44 15.11 23.24 -1.82
N SER A 45 14.86 24.16 -0.89
CA SER A 45 14.38 23.85 0.47
C SER A 45 13.02 23.15 0.44
N SER A 46 12.05 23.68 -0.31
CA SER A 46 10.72 23.05 -0.45
C SER A 46 10.78 21.69 -1.16
N SER A 47 11.68 21.51 -2.14
CA SER A 47 11.87 20.22 -2.81
C SER A 47 12.47 19.17 -1.88
N ILE A 48 13.45 19.54 -1.05
CA ILE A 48 14.00 18.65 -0.02
C ILE A 48 12.89 18.19 0.92
N ALA A 49 12.06 19.11 1.42
CA ALA A 49 10.94 18.77 2.29
C ALA A 49 9.96 17.78 1.62
N ALA A 50 9.63 17.99 0.34
CA ALA A 50 8.74 17.10 -0.41
C ALA A 50 9.35 15.70 -0.61
N VAL A 51 10.64 15.61 -0.92
CA VAL A 51 11.34 14.32 -1.11
C VAL A 51 11.45 13.57 0.21
N PHE A 52 11.79 14.24 1.31
CA PHE A 52 11.82 13.61 2.64
C PHE A 52 10.45 13.07 3.05
N PHE A 53 9.39 13.84 2.80
CA PHE A 53 8.02 13.39 3.05
C PHE A 53 7.71 12.11 2.24
N ALA A 54 8.01 12.10 0.95
CA ALA A 54 7.80 10.91 0.11
C ALA A 54 8.62 9.71 0.59
N ALA A 55 9.89 9.91 0.94
CA ALA A 55 10.76 8.86 1.47
C ALA A 55 10.22 8.25 2.77
N PHE A 56 9.72 9.09 3.68
CA PHE A 56 9.13 8.63 4.94
C PHE A 56 7.87 7.79 4.72
N VAL A 57 6.98 8.24 3.83
CA VAL A 57 5.76 7.49 3.48
C VAL A 57 6.12 6.13 2.88
N VAL A 58 7.07 6.10 1.93
CA VAL A 58 7.52 4.84 1.30
C VAL A 58 8.13 3.91 2.34
N ALA A 59 9.00 4.40 3.22
CA ALA A 59 9.60 3.61 4.30
C ALA A 59 8.54 2.99 5.20
N GLY A 60 7.52 3.76 5.60
CA GLY A 60 6.39 3.25 6.38
C GLY A 60 5.61 2.16 5.63
N THR A 61 5.23 2.40 4.37
CA THR A 61 4.48 1.41 3.58
C THR A 61 5.26 0.13 3.29
N MET A 62 6.59 0.21 3.23
CA MET A 62 7.46 -0.96 3.09
C MET A 62 7.52 -1.75 4.40
N TRP A 63 7.69 -1.07 5.54
CA TRP A 63 7.86 -1.73 6.83
C TRP A 63 6.59 -2.39 7.37
N TYR A 64 5.43 -1.72 7.22
CA TYR A 64 4.14 -2.22 7.70
C TYR A 64 3.39 -3.07 6.67
N GLY A 65 3.81 -3.03 5.41
CA GLY A 65 3.15 -3.72 4.30
C GLY A 65 1.97 -2.91 3.73
N SER A 66 1.79 -3.02 2.41
CA SER A 66 0.72 -2.36 1.66
C SER A 66 0.41 -3.14 0.39
N ALA A 67 -0.66 -2.78 -0.32
CA ALA A 67 -0.98 -3.38 -1.62
C ALA A 67 0.11 -3.12 -2.70
N THR A 68 1.01 -2.16 -2.48
CA THR A 68 2.13 -1.84 -3.37
C THR A 68 3.46 -2.46 -2.94
N THR A 69 3.51 -3.13 -1.78
CA THR A 69 4.68 -3.82 -1.24
C THR A 69 4.32 -5.28 -0.94
N PRO A 70 3.98 -6.08 -1.98
CA PRO A 70 3.52 -7.45 -1.80
C PRO A 70 4.64 -8.36 -1.27
N ILE A 71 4.26 -9.27 -0.36
CA ILE A 71 5.18 -10.19 0.30
C ILE A 71 5.92 -11.14 -0.65
N GLU A 72 5.35 -11.41 -1.82
CA GLU A 72 5.96 -12.26 -2.85
C GLU A 72 7.20 -11.61 -3.47
N LEU A 73 7.28 -10.26 -3.45
CA LEU A 73 8.39 -9.50 -4.01
C LEU A 73 9.36 -8.99 -2.94
N PHE A 74 8.85 -8.65 -1.75
CA PHE A 74 9.62 -7.97 -0.70
C PHE A 74 9.83 -8.80 0.57
N GLY A 75 9.27 -10.02 0.63
CA GLY A 75 9.27 -10.86 1.82
C GLY A 75 8.19 -10.48 2.83
N PRO A 76 7.97 -11.34 3.87
CA PRO A 76 6.99 -11.07 4.90
C PRO A 76 7.44 -9.96 5.84
N THR A 77 6.48 -9.27 6.45
CA THR A 77 6.77 -8.26 7.49
C THR A 77 7.02 -8.92 8.83
N ARG A 78 7.75 -8.23 9.72
CA ARG A 78 7.93 -8.70 11.11
C ARG A 78 6.60 -8.91 11.84
N TYR A 79 5.60 -8.10 11.53
CA TYR A 79 4.30 -8.15 12.18
C TYR A 79 3.56 -9.44 11.87
N GLN A 80 3.76 -10.00 10.67
CA GLN A 80 3.22 -11.32 10.33
C GLN A 80 3.86 -12.44 11.15
N TRP A 81 5.16 -12.31 11.48
CA TRP A 81 5.86 -13.24 12.37
C TRP A 81 5.40 -13.09 13.81
N ASP A 82 5.43 -11.86 14.35
CA ASP A 82 5.10 -11.56 15.74
C ASP A 82 3.66 -11.98 16.10
N GLN A 83 2.72 -11.97 15.13
CA GLN A 83 1.35 -12.44 15.32
C GLN A 83 1.10 -13.90 14.92
N GLY A 84 2.12 -14.61 14.43
CA GLY A 84 1.97 -15.98 13.95
C GLY A 84 0.96 -16.11 12.79
N TYR A 85 0.86 -15.10 11.92
CA TYR A 85 -0.15 -15.02 10.86
C TYR A 85 -0.18 -16.27 9.98
N PHE A 86 0.99 -16.69 9.48
CA PHE A 86 1.10 -17.90 8.66
C PHE A 86 0.90 -19.17 9.48
N GLN A 87 1.35 -19.18 10.74
CA GLN A 87 1.21 -20.33 11.63
C GLN A 87 -0.27 -20.66 11.89
N GLN A 88 -1.09 -19.63 12.15
CA GLN A 88 -2.53 -19.79 12.36
C GLN A 88 -3.21 -20.37 11.11
N GLU A 89 -2.86 -19.86 9.92
CA GLU A 89 -3.44 -20.34 8.66
C GLU A 89 -3.01 -21.79 8.35
N ILE A 90 -1.76 -22.16 8.65
CA ILE A 90 -1.28 -23.54 8.53
C ILE A 90 -2.08 -24.46 9.46
N TYR A 91 -2.21 -24.10 10.75
CA TYR A 91 -2.98 -24.91 11.70
C TYR A 91 -4.44 -25.07 11.29
N ARG A 92 -5.06 -24.01 10.77
CA ARG A 92 -6.44 -24.04 10.27
C ARG A 92 -6.60 -25.04 9.12
N ARG A 93 -5.71 -24.98 8.12
CA ARG A 93 -5.73 -25.89 6.97
C ARG A 93 -5.47 -27.34 7.37
N VAL A 94 -4.48 -27.58 8.22
CA VAL A 94 -4.16 -28.93 8.72
C VAL A 94 -5.34 -29.51 9.52
N SER A 95 -5.92 -28.72 10.42
CA SER A 95 -7.06 -29.17 11.24
C SER A 95 -8.29 -29.50 10.40
N ALA A 96 -8.57 -28.71 9.36
CA ALA A 96 -9.65 -28.99 8.42
C ALA A 96 -9.43 -30.30 7.67
N GLY A 97 -8.21 -30.54 7.15
CA GLY A 97 -7.87 -31.80 6.49
C GLY A 97 -7.98 -33.02 7.40
N LEU A 98 -7.53 -32.90 8.65
CA LEU A 98 -7.67 -33.97 9.65
C LEU A 98 -9.13 -34.28 9.99
N ALA A 99 -9.99 -33.26 10.05
CA ALA A 99 -11.42 -33.45 10.27
C ALA A 99 -12.06 -34.20 9.10
N GLU A 100 -11.70 -33.86 7.87
CA GLU A 100 -12.19 -34.52 6.66
C GLU A 100 -11.80 -36.01 6.63
N ILE A 101 -10.53 -36.33 6.92
CA ILE A 101 -10.04 -37.71 7.01
C ILE A 101 -10.86 -38.53 8.03
N LYS A 102 -11.13 -37.95 9.21
CA LYS A 102 -11.96 -38.62 10.22
C LYS A 102 -13.37 -38.91 9.72
N VAL A 103 -13.96 -38.02 8.92
CA VAL A 103 -15.28 -38.25 8.30
C VAL A 103 -15.21 -39.45 7.35
N TYR A 104 -14.23 -39.50 6.45
CA TYR A 104 -14.09 -40.63 5.52
C TYR A 104 -13.84 -41.96 6.25
N GLN A 105 -13.00 -41.97 7.28
CA GLN A 105 -12.79 -43.16 8.12
C GLN A 105 -14.10 -43.64 8.76
N LYS A 106 -14.91 -42.71 9.30
CA LYS A 106 -16.20 -43.04 9.92
C LYS A 106 -17.20 -43.58 8.89
N LEU A 107 -17.24 -43.04 7.69
CA LEU A 107 -18.09 -43.52 6.60
C LEU A 107 -17.67 -44.91 6.12
N GLY A 108 -16.38 -45.15 5.92
CA GLY A 108 -15.84 -46.46 5.56
C GLY A 108 -16.14 -47.52 6.62
N LEU A 109 -15.93 -47.19 7.90
CA LEU A 109 -16.30 -48.06 9.03
C LEU A 109 -17.81 -48.35 9.09
N LYS A 110 -18.67 -47.42 8.67
CA LYS A 110 -20.12 -47.64 8.61
C LYS A 110 -20.51 -48.57 7.46
N PHE A 111 -19.82 -48.48 6.32
CA PHE A 111 -20.03 -49.38 5.19
C PHE A 111 -19.64 -50.83 5.53
N LEU A 112 -18.53 -51.04 6.24
CA LEU A 112 -18.06 -52.37 6.64
C LEU A 112 -18.93 -53.06 7.72
N LYS A 113 -19.86 -52.34 8.35
CA LYS A 113 -20.70 -52.84 9.46
C LYS A 113 -22.15 -53.12 9.06
N ASN A 114 -22.50 -52.85 7.82
CA ASN A 114 -23.77 -53.23 7.19
C ASN A 114 -23.55 -54.44 6.30
#